data_AF-A0A9D1F0P1-F1
#
_entry.id   AF-A0A9D1F0P1-F1
#
_cell.length_a   1.000
_cell.length_b   1.000
_cell.length_c   1.000
_cell.angle_alpha   90.00
_cell.angle_beta   90.00
_cell.angle_gamma   90.00
#
_symmetry.space_group_name_H-M   'P 1'
#
loop_
_entity.id
_entity.type
_entity.pdbx_description
1 polymer ?
#
loop_
_entity_poly.entity_id
_entity_poly.type
_entity_poly.pdbx_seq_one_letter_code
_entity_poly.pdbx_strand_id
1 'polypeptide(L)'
;ITLHAVEKIVLEDLQRVLGMAKAHEKEFVAMLQEKSKRKSTKDSADKHREYEETEKRIAMLDRIIQNLYEDKVCGSLTEERFKKLAQTYEQEQAELTEKIKALRADIAAVKKDEEDISRFMRLVKKYTELTELTPEVVRTFIDKILIHARKSDKQCSQEVEIIYNCIGAVAEI
;
A
#
# COMPACT_ATOMS: atom_id res chain seq x y z
N ILE A 1 32.28 0.01 -3.15
CA ILE A 1 32.07 0.31 -1.72
C ILE A 1 32.48 -0.91 -0.89
N THR A 2 33.05 -0.75 0.31
CA THR A 2 33.37 -1.89 1.20
C THR A 2 32.19 -2.18 2.13
N LEU A 3 32.08 -3.41 2.65
CA LEU A 3 31.01 -3.79 3.59
C LEU A 3 31.00 -2.87 4.83
N HIS A 4 32.17 -2.61 5.41
CA HIS A 4 32.30 -1.72 6.56
C HIS A 4 31.82 -0.28 6.28
N ALA A 5 32.04 0.22 5.05
CA ALA A 5 31.51 1.52 4.65
C ALA A 5 29.97 1.51 4.57
N VAL A 6 29.37 0.42 4.08
CA VAL A 6 27.91 0.27 4.07
C VAL A 6 27.35 0.19 5.50
N GLU A 7 27.97 -0.60 6.38
CA GLU A 7 27.56 -0.72 7.79
C GLU A 7 27.55 0.64 8.49
N LYS A 8 28.58 1.45 8.27
CA LYS A 8 28.68 2.80 8.83
C LYS A 8 27.59 3.73 8.28
N ILE A 9 27.40 3.76 6.96
CA ILE A 9 26.34 4.56 6.31
C ILE A 9 24.97 4.19 6.88
N VAL A 10 24.70 2.89 6.99
CA VAL A 10 23.43 2.37 7.49
C VAL A 10 23.22 2.74 8.96
N LEU A 11 24.26 2.63 9.80
CA LEU A 11 24.17 3.01 11.21
C LEU A 11 23.92 4.51 11.37
N GLU A 12 24.65 5.36 10.65
CA GLU A 12 24.50 6.81 10.69
C GLU A 12 23.10 7.25 10.22
N ASP A 13 22.61 6.67 9.12
CA ASP A 13 21.27 6.97 8.61
C ASP A 13 20.17 6.52 9.58
N LEU A 14 20.34 5.35 10.18
CA LEU A 14 19.37 4.82 11.13
C LEU A 14 19.36 5.64 12.42
N GLN A 15 20.52 6.07 12.94
CA GLN A 15 20.60 7.01 14.05
C GLN A 15 19.93 8.35 13.71
N ARG A 16 20.13 8.87 12.50
CA ARG A 16 19.47 10.10 12.01
C ARG A 16 17.95 9.93 12.00
N VAL A 17 17.44 8.88 11.35
CA VAL A 17 15.99 8.63 11.22
C VAL A 17 15.33 8.42 12.59
N LEU A 18 15.94 7.62 13.47
CA LEU A 18 15.43 7.42 14.83
C LEU A 18 15.49 8.71 15.66
N GLY A 19 16.58 9.48 15.53
CA GLY A 19 16.74 10.78 16.19
C GLY A 19 15.67 11.78 15.77
N MET A 20 15.40 11.89 14.46
CA MET A 20 14.34 12.73 13.91
C MET A 20 12.96 12.29 14.39
N ALA A 21 12.65 10.99 14.30
CA ALA A 21 11.38 10.43 14.75
C ALA A 21 11.14 10.66 16.26
N LYS A 22 12.20 10.66 17.07
CA LYS A 22 12.12 10.93 18.51
C LYS A 22 11.99 12.42 18.83
N ALA A 23 12.83 13.26 18.24
CA ALA A 23 12.87 14.69 18.54
C ALA A 23 11.64 15.43 18.00
N HIS A 24 11.14 15.00 16.83
CA HIS A 24 10.06 15.65 16.11
C HIS A 24 8.99 14.64 15.68
N GLU A 25 8.47 13.83 16.62
CA GLU A 25 7.47 12.77 16.35
C GLU A 25 6.30 13.25 15.49
N LYS A 26 5.72 14.42 15.81
CA LYS A 26 4.57 14.97 15.06
C LYS A 26 4.94 15.33 13.62
N GLU A 27 6.08 15.98 13.40
CA GLU A 27 6.54 16.40 12.07
C GLU A 27 6.97 15.19 11.24
N PHE A 28 7.64 14.22 11.86
CA PHE A 28 8.05 12.98 11.20
C PHE A 28 6.85 12.14 10.75
N VAL A 29 5.86 11.97 11.63
CA VAL A 29 4.59 11.30 11.27
C VAL A 29 3.87 12.06 10.16
N ALA A 30 3.80 13.40 10.24
CA ALA A 30 3.18 14.20 9.19
C ALA A 30 3.88 14.05 7.85
N MET A 31 5.22 14.03 7.81
CA MET A 31 6.02 13.80 6.60
C MET A 31 5.75 12.41 6.00
N LEU A 32 5.72 11.36 6.82
CA LEU A 32 5.44 9.99 6.34
C LEU A 32 4.00 9.85 5.83
N GLN A 33 3.03 10.44 6.54
CA GLN A 33 1.65 10.52 6.09
C GLN A 33 1.52 11.33 4.81
N GLU A 34 2.25 12.43 4.65
CA GLU A 34 2.26 13.21 3.42
C GLU A 34 2.89 12.43 2.27
N LYS A 35 3.94 11.64 2.51
CA LYS A 35 4.54 10.77 1.50
C LYS A 35 3.59 9.65 1.07
N SER A 36 2.88 9.02 2.01
CA SER A 36 1.82 8.04 1.71
C SER A 36 0.65 8.72 0.96
N LYS A 37 0.23 9.91 1.40
CA LYS A 37 -0.80 10.72 0.74
C LYS A 37 -0.40 11.18 -0.67
N ARG A 38 0.82 11.65 -0.91
CA ARG A 38 1.29 12.03 -2.26
C ARG A 38 1.30 10.83 -3.22
N LYS A 39 1.39 9.61 -2.69
CA LYS A 39 1.20 8.35 -3.43
C LYS A 39 -0.28 7.99 -3.66
N SER A 40 -1.22 8.65 -2.97
CA SER A 40 -2.62 8.20 -2.81
C SER A 40 -3.72 9.29 -2.88
N THR A 41 -3.42 10.59 -2.95
CA THR A 41 -4.44 11.66 -2.82
C THR A 41 -4.88 12.27 -4.15
N LYS A 42 -5.97 11.71 -4.64
CA LYS A 42 -7.24 12.35 -5.05
C LYS A 42 -8.30 11.25 -5.16
N ASP A 43 -7.82 10.03 -5.42
CA ASP A 43 -8.54 8.77 -5.53
C ASP A 43 -9.25 8.25 -4.28
N SER A 44 -8.81 8.48 -3.03
CA SER A 44 -9.35 7.65 -1.91
C SER A 44 -10.86 7.83 -1.64
N ALA A 45 -11.36 9.07 -1.68
CA ALA A 45 -12.80 9.34 -1.51
C ALA A 45 -13.59 8.88 -2.74
N ASP A 46 -13.05 9.10 -3.94
CA ASP A 46 -13.66 8.67 -5.20
C ASP A 46 -13.69 7.13 -5.31
N LYS A 47 -12.64 6.43 -4.88
CA LYS A 47 -12.56 4.96 -4.79
C LYS A 47 -13.55 4.41 -3.77
N HIS A 48 -13.73 5.08 -2.63
CA HIS A 48 -14.72 4.66 -1.65
C HIS A 48 -16.14 4.81 -2.20
N ARG A 49 -16.42 5.94 -2.85
CA ARG A 49 -17.70 6.17 -3.54
C ARG A 49 -17.94 5.17 -4.66
N GLU A 50 -16.93 4.92 -5.50
CA GLU A 50 -16.98 3.96 -6.60
C GLU A 50 -17.19 2.53 -6.07
N TYR A 51 -16.57 2.18 -4.94
CA TYR A 51 -16.79 0.92 -4.25
C TYR A 51 -18.27 0.79 -3.84
N GLU A 52 -18.85 1.80 -3.17
CA GLU A 52 -20.25 1.77 -2.75
C GLU A 52 -21.22 1.72 -3.93
N GLU A 53 -20.96 2.46 -5.00
CA GLU A 53 -21.77 2.44 -6.23
C GLU A 53 -21.69 1.08 -6.92
N THR A 54 -20.51 0.45 -6.94
CA THR A 54 -20.30 -0.89 -7.48
C THR A 54 -21.02 -1.96 -6.65
N GLU A 55 -20.96 -1.90 -5.32
CA GLU A 55 -21.73 -2.80 -4.44
C GLU A 55 -23.23 -2.69 -4.69
N LYS A 56 -23.75 -1.45 -4.79
CA LYS A 56 -25.17 -1.22 -5.10
C LYS A 56 -25.57 -1.81 -6.45
N ARG A 57 -24.70 -1.72 -7.46
CA ARG A 57 -24.95 -2.29 -8.78
C ARG A 57 -24.98 -3.82 -8.73
N ILE A 58 -24.06 -4.46 -8.02
CA ILE A 58 -24.06 -5.92 -7.84
C ILE A 58 -25.36 -6.37 -7.16
N ALA A 59 -25.76 -5.73 -6.06
CA ALA A 59 -27.00 -6.06 -5.37
C ALA A 59 -28.25 -5.85 -6.24
N MET A 60 -28.21 -4.88 -7.16
CA MET A 60 -29.26 -4.68 -8.16
C MET A 60 -29.27 -5.81 -9.19
N LEU A 61 -28.10 -6.24 -9.68
CA LEU A 61 -27.97 -7.37 -10.61
C LEU A 61 -28.48 -8.67 -9.98
N ASP A 62 -28.19 -8.93 -8.71
CA ASP A 62 -28.72 -10.10 -7.98
C ASP A 62 -30.26 -10.15 -8.03
N ARG A 63 -30.91 -9.00 -7.78
CA ARG A 63 -32.38 -8.90 -7.87
C ARG A 63 -32.90 -9.09 -9.29
N ILE A 64 -32.21 -8.52 -10.28
CA ILE A 64 -32.59 -8.69 -11.69
C ILE A 64 -32.50 -10.16 -12.09
N ILE A 65 -31.41 -10.83 -11.73
CA ILE A 65 -31.17 -12.24 -12.03
C ILE A 65 -32.24 -13.10 -11.34
N GLN A 66 -32.54 -12.85 -10.07
CA GLN A 66 -33.61 -13.55 -9.35
C GLN A 66 -34.96 -13.43 -10.07
N ASN A 67 -35.37 -12.21 -10.43
CA ASN A 67 -36.63 -11.98 -11.15
C ASN A 67 -36.61 -12.68 -12.53
N LEU A 68 -35.46 -12.71 -13.21
CA LEU A 68 -35.29 -13.40 -14.48
C LEU A 68 -35.58 -14.91 -14.36
N TYR A 69 -35.16 -15.53 -13.25
CA TYR A 69 -35.47 -16.92 -12.94
C TYR A 69 -36.96 -17.12 -12.66
N GLU A 70 -37.58 -16.22 -11.90
CA GLU A 70 -39.02 -16.25 -11.62
C GLU A 70 -39.85 -16.18 -12.92
N ASP A 71 -39.54 -15.23 -13.82
CA ASP A 71 -40.23 -15.07 -15.11
C ASP A 71 -40.06 -16.29 -16.02
N LYS A 72 -38.86 -16.92 -16.00
CA LYS A 72 -38.60 -18.16 -16.75
C LYS A 72 -39.41 -19.33 -16.21
N VAL A 73 -39.56 -19.46 -14.90
CA VAL A 73 -40.35 -20.53 -14.28
C VAL A 73 -41.85 -20.32 -14.51
N CYS A 74 -42.32 -19.06 -14.50
CA CYS A 74 -43.71 -18.69 -14.79
C CYS A 74 -44.07 -18.77 -16.28
N GLY A 75 -43.11 -19.07 -17.16
CA GLY A 75 -43.33 -19.18 -18.61
C GLY A 75 -43.50 -17.85 -19.33
N SER A 76 -43.30 -16.72 -18.64
CA SER A 76 -43.35 -15.37 -19.22
C SER A 76 -42.12 -15.05 -20.05
N LEU A 77 -41.04 -15.81 -19.91
CA LEU A 77 -39.78 -15.64 -20.63
C LEU A 77 -39.35 -16.93 -21.35
N THR A 78 -38.98 -16.82 -22.62
CA THR A 78 -38.46 -17.97 -23.39
C THR A 78 -37.06 -18.36 -22.95
N GLU A 79 -36.71 -19.63 -23.08
CA GLU A 79 -35.38 -20.14 -22.69
C GLU A 79 -34.24 -19.42 -23.41
N GLU A 80 -34.38 -19.14 -24.70
CA GLU A 80 -33.37 -18.44 -25.48
C GLU A 80 -33.12 -17.01 -24.95
N ARG A 81 -34.19 -16.29 -24.59
CA ARG A 81 -34.08 -14.94 -24.03
C ARG A 81 -33.51 -14.96 -22.62
N PHE A 82 -33.92 -15.93 -21.80
CA PHE A 82 -33.35 -16.14 -20.47
C PHE A 82 -31.84 -16.34 -20.54
N LYS A 83 -31.35 -17.26 -21.37
CA LYS A 83 -29.91 -17.54 -21.50
C LYS A 83 -29.12 -16.30 -21.91
N LYS A 84 -29.59 -15.54 -22.89
CA LYS A 84 -28.92 -14.32 -23.35
C LYS A 84 -28.84 -13.25 -22.25
N LEU A 85 -29.95 -12.99 -21.55
CA LEU A 85 -30.00 -11.98 -20.49
C LEU A 85 -29.19 -12.40 -19.27
N ALA A 86 -29.35 -13.65 -18.80
CA ALA A 86 -28.61 -14.20 -17.68
C ALA A 86 -27.10 -14.13 -17.93
N GLN A 87 -26.63 -14.56 -19.10
CA GLN A 87 -25.21 -14.49 -19.48
C GLN A 87 -24.67 -13.05 -19.42
N THR A 88 -25.44 -12.07 -19.90
CA THR A 88 -25.01 -10.66 -19.90
C THR A 88 -24.87 -10.14 -18.47
N TYR A 89 -25.86 -10.40 -17.60
CA TYR A 89 -25.83 -9.92 -16.22
C TYR A 89 -24.80 -10.63 -15.36
N GLU A 90 -24.63 -11.95 -15.53
CA GLU A 90 -23.58 -12.71 -14.84
C GLU A 90 -22.18 -12.25 -15.24
N GLN A 91 -21.97 -11.92 -16.52
CA GLN A 91 -20.71 -11.34 -16.97
C GLN A 91 -20.46 -9.97 -16.33
N GLU A 92 -21.43 -9.07 -16.35
CA GLU A 92 -21.32 -7.74 -15.70
C GLU A 92 -21.01 -7.91 -14.20
N GLN A 93 -21.70 -8.82 -13.51
CA GLN A 93 -21.49 -9.08 -12.10
C GLN A 93 -20.08 -9.60 -11.80
N ALA A 94 -19.53 -10.48 -12.65
CA ALA A 94 -18.16 -10.97 -12.52
C ALA A 94 -17.13 -9.83 -12.66
N GLU A 95 -17.31 -8.97 -13.66
CA GLU A 95 -16.44 -7.79 -13.88
C GLU A 95 -16.49 -6.82 -12.68
N LEU A 96 -17.68 -6.53 -12.16
CA LEU A 96 -17.86 -5.66 -10.99
C LEU A 96 -17.28 -6.29 -9.71
N THR A 97 -17.34 -7.62 -9.58
CA THR A 97 -16.76 -8.34 -8.43
C THR A 97 -15.24 -8.23 -8.42
N GLU A 98 -14.58 -8.37 -9.58
CA GLU A 98 -13.13 -8.15 -9.69
C GLU A 98 -12.76 -6.70 -9.40
N LYS A 99 -13.58 -5.75 -9.87
CA LYS A 99 -13.42 -4.33 -9.55
C LYS A 99 -13.50 -4.06 -8.05
N ILE A 100 -14.47 -4.64 -7.34
CA ILE A 100 -14.56 -4.55 -5.88
C ILE A 100 -13.31 -5.09 -5.19
N LYS A 101 -12.78 -6.23 -5.64
CA LYS A 101 -11.55 -6.80 -5.05
C LYS A 101 -10.38 -5.83 -5.18
N ALA A 102 -10.21 -5.21 -6.35
CA ALA A 102 -9.19 -4.20 -6.58
C ALA A 102 -9.39 -2.95 -5.69
N LEU A 103 -10.60 -2.38 -5.69
CA LEU A 103 -10.93 -1.22 -4.86
C LEU A 103 -10.73 -1.49 -3.37
N ARG A 104 -11.10 -2.68 -2.89
CA ARG A 104 -10.89 -3.10 -1.49
C ARG A 104 -9.41 -3.23 -1.14
N ALA A 105 -8.59 -3.76 -2.04
CA ALA A 105 -7.15 -3.85 -1.84
C ALA A 105 -6.51 -2.45 -1.72
N ASP A 106 -6.92 -1.52 -2.59
CA ASP A 106 -6.46 -0.13 -2.56
C ASP A 106 -6.88 0.58 -1.27
N ILE A 107 -8.13 0.45 -0.85
CA ILE A 107 -8.65 1.03 0.41
C ILE A 107 -7.90 0.43 1.62
N ALA A 108 -7.62 -0.88 1.60
CA ALA A 108 -6.90 -1.55 2.68
C ALA A 108 -5.42 -1.13 2.75
N ALA A 109 -4.78 -0.84 1.61
CA ALA A 109 -3.40 -0.37 1.56
C ALA A 109 -3.21 0.95 2.32
N VAL A 110 -4.16 1.88 2.22
CA VAL A 110 -4.12 3.16 2.94
C VAL A 110 -4.15 2.96 4.46
N LYS A 111 -5.03 2.07 4.95
CA LYS A 111 -5.08 1.74 6.39
C LYS A 111 -3.81 1.07 6.87
N LYS A 112 -3.24 0.19 6.05
CA LYS A 112 -1.99 -0.50 6.34
C LYS A 112 -0.84 0.49 6.51
N ASP A 113 -0.74 1.52 5.67
CA ASP A 113 0.30 2.56 5.79
C ASP A 113 0.21 3.28 7.15
N GLU A 114 -0.99 3.57 7.66
CA GLU A 114 -1.18 4.21 8.98
C GLU A 114 -0.75 3.28 10.14
N GLU A 115 -1.09 2.00 10.04
CA GLU A 115 -0.67 0.96 10.99
C GLU A 115 0.85 0.77 10.98
N ASP A 116 1.46 0.79 9.79
CA ASP A 116 2.89 0.63 9.58
C ASP A 116 3.68 1.82 10.16
N ILE A 117 3.20 3.06 9.98
CA ILE A 117 3.78 4.25 10.65
C ILE A 117 3.69 4.09 12.17
N SER A 118 2.53 3.69 12.69
CA SER A 118 2.32 3.51 14.13
C SER A 118 3.23 2.42 14.72
N ARG A 119 3.43 1.34 13.97
CA ARG A 119 4.36 0.25 14.33
C ARG A 119 5.80 0.75 14.34
N PHE A 120 6.21 1.51 13.33
CA PHE A 120 7.55 2.09 13.28
C PHE A 120 7.81 2.98 14.50
N MET A 121 6.89 3.87 14.85
CA MET A 121 7.03 4.75 16.02
C MET A 121 7.17 3.97 17.34
N ARG A 122 6.52 2.82 17.46
CA ARG A 122 6.69 1.92 18.61
C ARG A 122 8.10 1.33 18.66
N LEU A 123 8.67 0.98 17.52
CA LEU A 123 10.04 0.48 17.42
C LEU A 123 11.05 1.59 17.77
N VAL A 124 10.84 2.82 17.28
CA VAL A 124 11.70 3.97 17.64
C VAL A 124 11.77 4.17 19.16
N LYS A 125 10.62 4.06 19.84
CA LYS A 125 10.56 4.19 21.30
C LYS A 125 11.34 3.07 22.02
N LYS A 126 11.36 1.85 21.46
CA LYS A 126 12.05 0.69 22.02
C LYS A 126 13.58 0.76 21.83
N TYR A 127 14.07 1.27 20.70
CA TYR A 127 15.50 1.32 20.37
C TYR A 127 16.06 2.74 20.51
N THR A 128 16.01 3.25 21.75
CA THR A 128 16.17 4.68 22.06
C THR A 128 17.60 5.21 21.95
N GLU A 129 18.61 4.33 22.05
CA GLU A 129 20.04 4.65 21.98
C GLU A 129 20.76 3.53 21.22
N LEU A 130 20.96 3.75 19.94
CA LEU A 130 21.52 2.76 19.03
C LEU A 130 22.98 3.07 18.76
N THR A 131 23.89 2.33 19.40
CA THR A 131 25.35 2.53 19.27
C THR A 131 25.97 1.67 18.18
N GLU A 132 25.39 0.51 17.89
CA GLU A 132 25.94 -0.48 16.95
C GLU A 132 24.85 -1.14 16.12
N LEU A 133 25.22 -1.52 14.90
CA LEU A 133 24.33 -2.21 13.97
C LEU A 133 24.26 -3.71 14.31
N THR A 134 23.39 -4.10 15.24
CA THR A 134 23.21 -5.52 15.56
C THR A 134 22.36 -6.22 14.49
N PRO A 135 22.53 -7.55 14.28
CA PRO A 135 21.69 -8.30 13.36
C PRO A 135 20.19 -8.21 13.67
N GLU A 136 19.83 -8.02 14.95
CA GLU A 136 18.45 -7.78 15.36
C GLU A 136 17.92 -6.43 14.87
N VAL A 137 18.71 -5.36 15.02
CA VAL A 137 18.35 -4.01 14.59
C VAL A 137 18.16 -3.95 13.08
N VAL A 138 19.09 -4.55 12.31
CA VAL A 138 18.98 -4.64 10.85
C VAL A 138 17.68 -5.34 10.46
N ARG A 139 17.40 -6.53 11.01
CA ARG A 139 16.15 -7.26 10.72
C ARG A 139 14.90 -6.49 11.13
N THR A 140 15.00 -5.65 12.15
CA THR A 140 13.86 -4.89 12.69
C THR A 140 13.53 -3.68 11.82
N PHE A 141 14.54 -2.94 11.39
CA PHE A 141 14.35 -1.63 10.74
C PHE A 141 14.58 -1.62 9.24
N ILE A 142 15.31 -2.57 8.68
CA ILE A 142 15.75 -2.54 7.28
C ILE A 142 15.02 -3.62 6.47
N ASP A 143 14.34 -3.22 5.40
CA ASP A 143 13.78 -4.11 4.38
C ASP A 143 14.89 -4.53 3.40
N LYS A 144 15.58 -3.53 2.83
CA LYS A 144 16.68 -3.74 1.88
C LYS A 144 17.59 -2.53 1.78
N ILE A 145 18.80 -2.78 1.31
CA ILE A 145 19.82 -1.77 1.00
C ILE A 145 20.12 -1.89 -0.49
N LEU A 146 19.86 -0.82 -1.24
CA LEU A 146 20.12 -0.76 -2.67
C LEU A 146 21.42 0.01 -2.90
N ILE A 147 22.35 -0.64 -3.61
CA ILE A 147 23.64 -0.03 -3.95
C ILE A 147 23.65 0.21 -5.45
N HIS A 148 23.63 1.48 -5.84
CA HIS A 148 23.57 1.86 -7.25
C HIS A 148 24.94 1.72 -7.92
N ALA A 149 24.93 1.58 -9.25
CA ALA A 149 26.14 1.50 -10.04
C ALA A 149 26.92 2.84 -9.97
N ARG A 150 28.25 2.74 -9.99
CA ARG A 150 29.12 3.92 -9.96
C ARG A 150 28.91 4.75 -11.23
N LYS A 151 28.58 6.04 -11.07
CA LYS A 151 28.48 6.98 -12.20
C LYS A 151 29.88 7.20 -12.79
N SER A 152 29.99 7.20 -14.12
CA SER A 152 31.25 7.24 -14.87
C SER A 152 31.91 8.62 -14.90
N ASP A 153 31.28 9.65 -14.34
CA ASP A 153 31.83 11.00 -14.31
C ASP A 153 32.86 11.14 -13.17
N LYS A 154 33.74 12.13 -13.30
CA LYS A 154 34.99 12.36 -12.55
C LYS A 154 34.85 12.44 -11.02
N GLN A 155 33.64 12.33 -10.49
CA GLN A 155 33.34 12.23 -9.07
C GLN A 155 32.80 10.81 -8.76
N CYS A 156 33.69 9.93 -8.29
CA CYS A 156 33.38 8.56 -7.89
C CYS A 156 32.48 8.49 -6.64
N SER A 157 31.22 8.91 -6.74
CA SER A 157 30.19 8.67 -5.72
C SER A 157 29.40 7.41 -6.08
N GLN A 158 29.18 6.56 -5.08
CA GLN A 158 28.31 5.38 -5.18
C GLN A 158 27.12 5.63 -4.26
N GLU A 159 25.93 5.68 -4.84
CA GLU A 159 24.69 6.01 -4.13
C GLU A 159 24.17 4.76 -3.41
N VAL A 160 23.85 4.91 -2.13
CA VAL A 160 23.29 3.86 -1.26
C VAL A 160 21.93 4.33 -0.81
N GLU A 161 20.90 3.55 -1.10
CA GLU A 161 19.52 3.82 -0.71
C GLU A 161 19.06 2.78 0.30
N ILE A 162 18.57 3.25 1.45
CA ILE A 162 18.11 2.42 2.56
C ILE A 162 16.59 2.42 2.57
N ILE A 163 16.01 1.23 2.47
CA ILE A 163 14.56 1.03 2.55
C ILE A 163 14.24 0.50 3.95
N TYR A 164 13.48 1.28 4.72
CA TYR A 164 13.07 0.90 6.05
C TYR A 164 11.82 0.03 6.04
N ASN A 165 11.76 -0.90 6.98
CA ASN A 165 10.54 -1.62 7.30
C ASN A 165 9.44 -0.62 7.69
N CYS A 166 8.21 -0.87 7.22
CA CYS A 166 7.01 -0.09 7.50
C CYS A 166 6.93 1.30 6.83
N ILE A 167 8.04 2.02 6.65
CA ILE A 167 8.01 3.44 6.19
C ILE A 167 8.71 3.68 4.84
N GLY A 168 9.40 2.68 4.30
CA GLY A 168 10.11 2.77 3.02
C GLY A 168 11.34 3.68 3.09
N ALA A 169 11.76 4.24 1.95
CA ALA A 169 12.89 5.16 1.92
C ALA A 169 12.58 6.46 2.69
N VAL A 170 13.54 6.98 3.45
CA VAL A 170 13.43 8.31 4.08
C VAL A 170 14.44 9.22 3.39
N ALA A 171 13.97 10.27 2.73
CA ALA A 171 14.86 11.20 2.04
C ALA A 171 15.73 11.97 3.05
N GLU A 172 16.92 12.36 2.62
CA GLU A 172 17.67 13.41 3.30
C GLU A 172 16.89 14.73 3.15
N ILE A 173 16.74 15.48 4.26
CA ILE A 173 16.17 16.83 4.27
C ILE A 173 17.30 17.83 4.17
#